data_AF-A0A967MP40-F1
#
_entry.id   AF-A0A967MP40-F1
#
_cell.length_a   1.000
_cell.length_b   1.000
_cell.length_c   1.000
_cell.angle_alpha   90.00
_cell.angle_beta   90.00
_cell.angle_gamma   90.00
#
_symmetry.space_group_name_H-M   'P 1'
#
loop_
_entity.id
_entity.type
_entity.pdbx_description
1 polymer ?
#
loop_
_entity_poly.entity_id
_entity_poly.type
_entity_poly.pdbx_seq_one_letter_code
_entity_poly.pdbx_strand_id
1 'polypeptide(L)' 'MTQGTTPIERASAHLPVRTLRVEVIEGPDAGKSAVAESETFVVGTAEDNDLVLSDP' A
#
# COMPACT_ATOMS: atom_id res chain seq x y z
N MET A 1 34.60 17.88 -30.24
CA MET A 1 33.44 16.95 -30.22
C MET A 1 32.87 16.99 -28.81
N THR A 2 31.75 17.67 -28.56
CA THR A 2 31.13 17.73 -27.23
C THR A 2 29.99 16.72 -27.18
N GLN A 3 30.14 15.63 -26.40
CA GLN A 3 29.03 14.71 -26.15
C GLN A 3 28.03 15.40 -25.21
N GLY A 4 26.82 15.62 -25.71
CA GLY A 4 25.68 16.02 -24.88
C GLY A 4 25.09 14.82 -24.15
N THR A 5 24.42 15.06 -23.03
CA THR A 5 23.61 14.05 -22.34
C THR A 5 22.20 14.02 -22.97
N THR A 6 21.62 12.83 -23.11
CA THR A 6 20.23 12.67 -23.57
C THR A 6 19.32 12.52 -22.35
N PRO A 7 18.23 13.29 -22.23
CA PRO A 7 17.26 13.10 -21.15
C PRO A 7 16.71 11.69 -21.22
N ILE A 8 16.79 10.94 -20.11
CA ILE A 8 16.08 9.67 -20.02
C ILE A 8 14.62 9.99 -19.71
N GLU A 9 13.74 9.77 -20.67
CA GLU A 9 12.32 9.63 -20.34
C GLU A 9 12.21 8.35 -19.52
N ARG A 10 12.20 8.49 -18.19
CA ARG A 10 11.65 7.44 -17.35
C ARG A 10 10.18 7.40 -17.72
N ALA A 11 9.81 6.54 -18.66
CA ALA A 11 8.46 6.01 -18.67
C ALA A 11 8.24 5.55 -17.23
N SER A 12 7.45 6.29 -16.47
CA SER A 12 7.00 5.89 -15.14
C SER A 12 6.08 4.70 -15.36
N ALA A 13 6.65 3.56 -15.74
CA ALA A 13 5.99 2.30 -15.74
C ALA A 13 5.81 2.00 -14.26
N HIS A 14 4.67 2.43 -13.73
CA HIS A 14 4.24 2.06 -12.39
C HIS A 14 4.34 0.54 -12.31
N LEU A 15 5.22 0.05 -11.45
CA LEU A 15 5.35 -1.37 -11.19
C LEU A 15 4.10 -1.77 -10.41
N PRO A 16 3.29 -2.73 -10.91
CA PRO A 16 2.07 -3.10 -10.24
C PRO A 16 2.38 -3.67 -8.85
N VAL A 17 1.71 -3.16 -7.84
CA VAL A 17 1.79 -3.67 -6.48
C VAL A 17 0.93 -4.92 -6.41
N ARG A 18 1.59 -6.07 -6.19
CA ARG A 18 0.90 -7.37 -6.15
C ARG A 18 0.29 -7.67 -4.80
N THR A 19 0.88 -7.13 -3.74
CA THR A 19 0.50 -7.44 -2.36
C THR A 19 0.77 -6.25 -1.46
N LEU A 20 -0.18 -5.95 -0.57
CA LEU A 20 -0.06 -4.96 0.49
C LEU A 20 -0.19 -5.68 1.84
N ARG A 21 0.77 -5.48 2.76
CA ARG A 21 0.63 -5.90 4.16
C ARG A 21 0.54 -4.66 5.04
N VAL A 22 -0.52 -4.58 5.84
CA VAL A 22 -0.76 -3.50 6.80
C VAL A 22 -0.78 -4.07 8.20
N GLU A 23 -0.17 -3.36 9.15
CA GLU A 23 -0.11 -3.72 10.56
C GLU A 23 -0.43 -2.50 11.43
N VAL A 24 -1.27 -2.70 12.44
CA VAL A 24 -1.56 -1.69 13.45
C VAL A 24 -0.42 -1.68 14.47
N ILE A 25 0.37 -0.63 14.46
CA ILE A 25 1.53 -0.51 15.35
C ILE A 25 1.15 -0.07 16.77
N GLU A 26 0.08 0.72 16.93
CA GLU A 26 -0.37 1.27 18.21
C GLU A 26 -1.89 1.44 18.26
N GLY A 27 -2.46 1.46 19.47
CA GLY A 27 -3.90 1.63 19.71
C GLY A 27 -4.59 0.36 20.25
N PRO A 28 -5.93 0.37 20.39
CA PRO A 28 -6.71 -0.75 20.94
C PRO A 28 -6.52 -2.07 20.17
N ASP A 29 -6.24 -1.96 18.88
CA ASP A 29 -6.07 -3.06 17.95
C ASP A 29 -4.59 -3.30 17.57
N ALA A 30 -3.64 -2.79 18.36
CA ALA A 30 -2.21 -2.97 18.10
C ALA A 30 -1.85 -4.46 17.90
N GLY A 31 -1.03 -4.73 16.89
CA GLY A 31 -0.63 -6.06 16.45
C GLY A 31 -1.57 -6.72 15.43
N LYS A 32 -2.78 -6.19 15.20
CA LYS A 32 -3.61 -6.67 14.08
C LYS A 32 -2.92 -6.37 12.76
N SER A 33 -2.99 -7.32 11.83
CA SER A 33 -2.48 -7.13 10.47
C SER A 33 -3.32 -7.89 9.46
N ALA A 34 -3.30 -7.42 8.22
CA ALA A 34 -3.92 -8.10 7.09
C ALA A 34 -3.09 -7.89 5.82
N VAL A 35 -3.29 -8.79 4.85
CA VAL A 35 -2.62 -8.78 3.56
C VAL A 35 -3.69 -8.74 2.47
N ALA A 36 -3.58 -7.77 1.55
CA ALA A 36 -4.40 -7.71 0.34
C ALA A 36 -3.57 -8.07 -0.89
N GLU A 37 -4.18 -8.76 -1.84
CA GLU A 37 -3.59 -9.08 -3.16
C GLU A 37 -3.89 -8.02 -4.22
N SER A 38 -4.46 -6.88 -3.79
CA SER A 38 -4.83 -5.76 -4.64
C SER A 38 -4.05 -4.51 -4.24
N GLU A 39 -4.03 -3.51 -5.14
CA GLU A 39 -3.43 -2.20 -4.85
C GLU A 39 -4.32 -1.33 -3.94
N THR A 40 -5.53 -1.79 -3.64
CA THR A 40 -6.47 -1.15 -2.73
C THR A 40 -6.53 -1.94 -1.41
N PHE A 41 -6.62 -1.21 -0.30
CA PHE A 41 -6.72 -1.78 1.04
C PHE A 41 -7.71 -0.93 1.84
N VAL A 42 -8.78 -1.54 2.34
CA VAL A 42 -9.88 -0.87 3.03
C VAL A 42 -9.80 -1.15 4.53
N VAL A 43 -9.89 -0.08 5.32
CA VAL A 43 -9.87 -0.14 6.79
C VAL A 43 -11.15 0.48 7.32
N GLY A 44 -11.77 -0.17 8.30
CA GLY A 44 -12.95 0.36 8.97
C GLY A 44 -13.54 -0.64 9.96
N THR A 45 -14.80 -0.45 10.35
CA THR A 45 -15.50 -1.28 11.34
C THR A 45 -16.43 -2.34 10.73
N ALA A 46 -16.72 -2.24 9.43
CA ALA A 46 -17.54 -3.20 8.72
C ALA A 46 -16.81 -4.53 8.48
N GLU A 47 -17.54 -5.65 8.52
CA GLU A 47 -16.98 -7.01 8.42
C GLU A 47 -16.35 -7.32 7.04
N ASP A 48 -16.68 -6.55 6.02
CA ASP A 48 -16.22 -6.72 4.64
C ASP A 48 -14.95 -5.93 4.30
N ASN A 49 -14.41 -5.15 5.25
CA ASN A 49 -13.14 -4.46 5.06
C ASN A 49 -11.94 -5.41 5.16
N ASP A 50 -10.85 -5.08 4.46
CA ASP A 50 -9.60 -5.86 4.51
C ASP A 50 -9.00 -5.91 5.93
N LEU A 51 -9.14 -4.81 6.69
CA LEU A 51 -8.75 -4.75 8.09
C LEU A 51 -9.86 -4.11 8.93
N VAL A 52 -10.50 -4.96 9.74
CA VAL A 52 -11.55 -4.55 10.67
C VAL A 52 -10.95 -4.09 12.00
N LEU A 53 -11.11 -2.79 12.29
CA LEU A 53 -10.68 -2.15 13.53
C LEU A 53 -11.87 -1.79 14.41
N SER A 54 -11.63 -1.69 15.71
CA SER A 54 -12.62 -1.31 16.71
C SER A 54 -12.71 0.22 16.77
N ASP A 55 -13.92 0.77 16.85
CA ASP A 55 -14.18 2.21 17.03
C ASP A 55 -14.99 2.42 18.33
N PRO A 56 -14.35 2.86 19.43
CA PRO A 56 -14.99 3.07 20.74
C PRO A 56 -15.99 4.24 20.79
#